data_AF-A0A9W4JPL6-F1
#
_entry.id   AF-A0A9W4JPL6-F1
#
_cell.length_a   1.000
_cell.length_b   1.000
_cell.length_c   1.000
_cell.angle_alpha   90.00
_cell.angle_beta   90.00
_cell.angle_gamma   90.00
#
_symmetry.space_group_name_H-M   'P 1'
#
loop_
_entity.id
_entity.type
_entity.pdbx_description
1 polymer ?
#
loop_
_entity_poly.entity_id
_entity_poly.type
_entity_poly.pdbx_seq_one_letter_code
_entity_poly.pdbx_strand_id
1 'polypeptide(L)'
;MTFTPKPLTVSLLRLLRSAPCQSQYNNIPSVLRASQAVEEERAPHYDPKHFYPMKIPTILADRKMALASPTLCGDKGQCKQAFLSKVRREELRITERITQAHTHEGRYFVRTLLDSFDLPGPHGKHVCMVFDPLFASTKRIDDWSFQSMADLKSDNILMALRDHSMLGKVIQDEIEDPLPQRILKDRTIHLSRNNFGFQARNLGRPVITDFGLSVSGDEGPHRHSIQPNEFRAPEVIIGASWSYSAVMVCYDHHIWELLCGAGPFDYSTSPDASYSEEKHLASMISLIGPPSDDMIMRGSKGRRCFNDHGHFKYPDLIQT
;
A
#
# COMPACT_ATOMS: atom_id res chain seq x y z
N MET A 1 9.52 40.50 -4.34
CA MET A 1 9.29 40.30 -2.90
C MET A 1 10.23 39.20 -2.42
N THR A 2 11.20 39.54 -1.59
CA THR A 2 12.19 38.62 -1.04
C THR A 2 11.56 37.78 0.07
N PHE A 3 11.33 36.50 -0.20
CA PHE A 3 10.91 35.52 0.80
C PHE A 3 12.13 35.15 1.66
N THR A 4 12.14 35.60 2.91
CA THR A 4 13.02 35.05 3.95
C THR A 4 12.31 33.86 4.59
N PRO A 5 12.78 32.61 4.40
CA PRO A 5 12.17 31.47 5.07
C PRO A 5 12.47 31.54 6.57
N LYS A 6 11.43 31.44 7.41
CA LYS A 6 11.60 31.17 8.84
C LYS A 6 12.17 29.75 9.01
N PRO A 7 13.10 29.53 9.94
CA PRO A 7 13.62 28.19 10.20
C PRO A 7 12.52 27.36 10.86
N LEU A 8 11.92 26.45 10.11
CA LEU A 8 11.04 25.41 10.65
C LEU A 8 11.93 24.27 11.15
N THR A 9 12.31 24.32 12.43
CA THR A 9 12.77 23.13 13.16
C THR A 9 11.58 22.20 13.39
N VAL A 10 11.18 21.44 12.38
CA VAL A 10 10.35 20.25 12.56
C VAL A 10 11.27 19.15 13.08
N SER A 11 11.29 18.97 14.39
CA SER A 11 12.02 17.86 14.99
C SER A 11 11.26 16.57 14.66
N LEU A 12 11.80 15.74 13.78
CA LEU A 12 11.34 14.38 13.46
C LEU A 12 11.06 13.54 14.73
N LEU A 13 11.64 13.93 15.88
CA LEU A 13 11.44 13.30 17.19
C LEU A 13 10.05 13.54 17.81
N ARG A 14 9.28 14.55 17.40
CA ARG A 14 7.91 14.74 17.92
C ARG A 14 6.89 13.76 17.32
N LEU A 15 7.13 13.27 16.10
CA LEU A 15 6.33 12.24 15.43
C LEU A 15 6.49 10.84 16.04
N LEU A 16 7.44 10.66 16.96
CA LEU A 16 7.84 9.35 17.49
C LEU A 16 7.58 9.18 19.00
N ARG A 17 6.65 9.95 19.58
CA ARG A 17 6.24 9.70 20.97
C ARG A 17 5.38 8.44 21.02
N SER A 18 6.00 7.33 21.41
CA SER A 18 5.32 6.06 21.65
C SER A 18 4.32 6.20 22.80
N ALA A 19 3.03 6.02 22.51
CA ALA A 19 2.06 5.66 23.54
C ALA A 19 2.36 4.22 24.02
N PRO A 20 2.29 3.93 25.34
CA PRO A 20 2.50 2.59 25.85
C PRO A 20 1.42 1.63 25.32
N CYS A 21 1.88 0.45 24.93
CA CYS A 21 1.09 -0.66 24.40
C CYS A 21 0.08 -1.16 25.45
N GLN A 22 -1.20 -0.84 25.28
CA GLN A 22 -2.28 -1.63 25.88
C GLN A 22 -2.73 -2.69 24.87
N SER A 23 -2.67 -3.95 25.28
CA SER A 23 -3.19 -5.10 24.54
C SER A 23 -4.67 -4.86 24.21
N GLN A 24 -4.96 -4.65 22.92
CA GLN A 24 -6.34 -4.55 22.45
C GLN A 24 -7.02 -5.92 22.30
N TYR A 25 -6.32 -7.01 22.60
CA TYR A 25 -6.79 -8.37 22.39
C TYR A 25 -7.18 -9.09 23.69
N ASN A 26 -6.98 -8.46 24.86
CA ASN A 26 -7.30 -9.07 26.16
C ASN A 26 -8.79 -9.44 26.34
N ASN A 27 -9.69 -8.97 25.46
CA ASN A 27 -11.13 -9.23 25.53
C ASN A 27 -11.72 -9.90 24.27
N ILE A 28 -10.90 -10.37 23.33
CA ILE A 28 -11.41 -11.01 22.10
C ILE A 28 -11.41 -12.55 22.30
N PRO A 29 -12.54 -13.25 22.06
CA PRO A 29 -12.58 -14.71 22.13
C PRO A 29 -11.55 -15.34 21.17
N SER A 30 -10.89 -16.41 21.59
CA SER A 30 -9.90 -17.15 20.77
C SER A 30 -10.49 -17.76 19.49
N VAL A 31 -11.82 -17.91 19.43
CA VAL A 31 -12.55 -18.32 18.22
C VAL A 31 -13.56 -17.25 17.87
N LEU A 32 -13.44 -16.69 16.67
CA LEU A 32 -14.36 -15.68 16.17
C LEU A 32 -15.64 -16.34 15.62
N ARG A 33 -16.79 -15.69 15.84
CA ARG A 33 -18.06 -16.19 15.28
C ARG A 33 -17.99 -16.24 13.76
N ALA A 34 -18.53 -17.31 13.17
CA ALA A 34 -18.56 -17.54 11.74
C ALA A 34 -19.30 -16.46 10.93
N SER A 35 -20.05 -15.55 11.56
CA SER A 35 -20.79 -14.46 10.90
C SER A 35 -19.98 -13.17 10.73
N GLN A 36 -18.76 -13.06 11.28
CA GLN A 36 -17.97 -11.83 11.22
C GLN A 36 -16.83 -11.93 10.21
N ALA A 37 -16.82 -11.06 9.20
CA ALA A 37 -15.73 -10.95 8.23
C ALA A 37 -14.45 -10.39 8.87
N VAL A 38 -13.32 -11.03 8.60
CA VAL A 38 -12.00 -10.66 9.12
C VAL A 38 -10.99 -10.52 7.98
N GLU A 39 -9.98 -9.67 8.19
CA GLU A 39 -8.86 -9.47 7.25
C GLU A 39 -9.32 -9.32 5.79
N GLU A 40 -8.85 -10.18 4.89
CA GLU A 40 -9.12 -10.13 3.44
C GLU A 40 -10.59 -10.36 3.10
N GLU A 41 -11.39 -10.99 3.97
CA GLU A 41 -12.83 -11.18 3.74
C GLU A 41 -13.62 -9.86 3.76
N ARG A 42 -13.01 -8.78 4.24
CA ARG A 42 -13.61 -7.44 4.18
C ARG A 42 -13.44 -6.78 2.81
N ALA A 43 -12.65 -7.37 1.91
CA ALA A 43 -12.46 -6.86 0.57
C ALA A 43 -13.72 -7.12 -0.30
N PRO A 44 -14.23 -6.14 -1.06
CA PRO A 44 -15.46 -6.27 -1.86
C PRO A 44 -15.46 -7.40 -2.90
N HIS A 45 -14.28 -7.89 -3.27
CA HIS A 45 -14.07 -8.91 -4.30
C HIS A 45 -13.31 -10.14 -3.77
N TYR A 46 -13.39 -10.38 -2.46
CA TYR A 46 -12.79 -11.56 -1.86
C TYR A 46 -13.38 -12.85 -2.44
N ASP A 47 -12.55 -13.66 -3.11
CA ASP A 47 -12.87 -15.04 -3.46
C ASP A 47 -11.87 -15.97 -2.75
N PRO A 48 -12.33 -16.84 -1.82
CA PRO A 48 -11.43 -17.76 -1.12
C PRO A 48 -10.66 -18.69 -2.05
N LYS A 49 -11.12 -18.92 -3.28
CA LYS A 49 -10.40 -19.73 -4.28
C LYS A 49 -9.08 -19.10 -4.75
N HIS A 50 -8.90 -17.80 -4.53
CA HIS A 50 -7.66 -17.09 -4.85
C HIS A 50 -6.63 -17.17 -3.73
N PHE A 51 -7.02 -17.59 -2.53
CA PHE A 51 -6.17 -17.67 -1.35
C PHE A 51 -5.78 -19.11 -1.04
N TYR A 52 -4.56 -19.30 -0.54
CA TYR A 52 -4.09 -20.61 -0.12
C TYR A 52 -4.63 -20.92 1.29
N PRO A 53 -5.37 -22.03 1.51
CA PRO A 53 -5.95 -22.35 2.81
C PRO A 53 -4.87 -22.85 3.78
N MET A 54 -4.20 -21.89 4.43
CA MET A 54 -3.09 -22.17 5.33
C MET A 54 -3.55 -22.82 6.64
N LYS A 55 -2.81 -23.84 7.09
CA LYS A 55 -2.84 -24.34 8.46
C LYS A 55 -1.53 -23.99 9.15
N ILE A 56 -1.56 -23.59 10.42
CA ILE A 56 -0.34 -23.28 11.18
C ILE A 56 -0.16 -24.37 12.24
N PRO A 57 1.05 -24.94 12.40
CA PRO A 57 2.22 -24.79 11.54
C PRO A 57 2.11 -25.64 10.26
N THR A 58 2.61 -25.13 9.13
CA THR A 58 2.79 -25.91 7.88
C THR A 58 4.19 -25.71 7.32
N ILE A 59 4.80 -26.79 6.83
CA ILE A 59 6.06 -26.75 6.09
C ILE A 59 5.74 -26.59 4.61
N LEU A 60 6.33 -25.56 3.98
CA LEU A 60 6.15 -25.31 2.55
C LEU A 60 7.30 -25.90 1.70
N ALA A 61 6.92 -26.52 0.57
CA ALA A 61 7.77 -26.90 -0.56
C ALA A 61 9.03 -27.72 -0.21
N ASP A 62 8.95 -28.62 0.79
CA ASP A 62 10.09 -29.43 1.29
C ASP A 62 11.31 -28.59 1.76
N ARG A 63 11.20 -27.26 1.78
CA ARG A 63 12.30 -26.29 2.01
C ARG A 63 12.45 -25.87 3.47
N LYS A 64 11.84 -26.57 4.42
CA LYS A 64 11.84 -26.21 5.85
C LYS A 64 11.34 -24.78 6.14
N MET A 65 10.56 -24.19 5.24
CA MET A 65 9.82 -22.95 5.53
C MET A 65 8.64 -23.29 6.44
N ALA A 66 8.85 -23.16 7.75
CA ALA A 66 7.79 -23.36 8.73
C ALA A 66 7.03 -22.06 8.91
N LEU A 67 5.79 -22.02 8.42
CA LEU A 67 4.89 -20.90 8.67
C LEU A 67 4.51 -20.91 10.15
N ALA A 68 4.79 -19.81 10.82
CA ALA A 68 4.48 -19.57 12.22
C ALA A 68 3.44 -18.47 12.41
N SER A 69 3.18 -17.68 11.36
CA SER A 69 2.05 -16.75 11.28
C SER A 69 1.51 -16.73 9.84
N PRO A 70 0.38 -16.05 9.56
CA PRO A 70 -0.23 -16.00 8.22
C PRO A 70 0.69 -15.46 7.12
N THR A 71 1.76 -14.77 7.50
CA THR A 71 2.73 -14.23 6.55
C THR A 71 4.18 -14.48 6.95
N LEU A 72 4.50 -14.92 8.18
CA LEU A 72 5.88 -15.19 8.60
C LEU A 72 6.21 -16.68 8.58
N CYS A 73 7.37 -16.99 8.01
CA CYS A 73 7.95 -18.32 7.98
C CYS A 73 9.41 -18.30 8.43
N GLY A 74 9.88 -19.36 9.09
CA GLY A 74 11.30 -19.57 9.33
C GLY A 74 11.93 -20.37 8.20
N ASP A 75 13.04 -19.92 7.62
CA ASP A 75 13.91 -20.68 6.71
C ASP A 75 15.34 -20.70 7.28
N LYS A 76 15.90 -21.89 7.53
CA LYS A 76 17.27 -22.10 8.07
C LYS A 76 17.62 -21.22 9.28
N GLY A 77 16.65 -20.96 10.16
CA GLY A 77 16.83 -20.11 11.35
C GLY A 77 16.67 -18.61 11.11
N GLN A 78 16.28 -18.17 9.90
CA GLN A 78 15.94 -16.79 9.59
C GLN A 78 14.44 -16.63 9.36
N CYS A 79 13.86 -15.55 9.88
CA CYS A 79 12.46 -15.22 9.63
C CYS A 79 12.31 -14.52 8.28
N LYS A 80 11.38 -15.00 7.46
CA LYS A 80 11.03 -14.49 6.13
C LYS A 80 9.52 -14.21 6.06
N GLN A 81 9.11 -13.40 5.10
CA GLN A 81 7.71 -13.12 4.83
C GLN A 81 7.28 -13.81 3.53
N ALA A 82 6.25 -14.64 3.59
CA ALA A 82 5.71 -15.39 2.47
C ALA A 82 4.33 -14.85 2.06
N PHE A 83 4.15 -14.65 0.75
CA PHE A 83 2.92 -14.16 0.15
C PHE A 83 2.38 -15.20 -0.82
N LEU A 84 1.19 -15.71 -0.53
CA LEU A 84 0.55 -16.78 -1.28
C LEU A 84 -0.66 -16.26 -2.04
N SER A 85 -0.70 -16.43 -3.35
CA SER A 85 -1.88 -16.09 -4.16
C SER A 85 -1.92 -16.89 -5.44
N LYS A 86 -3.13 -17.19 -5.91
CA LYS A 86 -3.35 -17.83 -7.21
C LYS A 86 -3.14 -16.86 -8.40
N VAL A 87 -3.23 -15.55 -8.18
CA VAL A 87 -3.42 -14.55 -9.27
C VAL A 87 -2.19 -13.65 -9.49
N ARG A 88 -1.07 -13.86 -8.78
CA ARG A 88 0.09 -12.95 -8.79
C ARG A 88 1.20 -13.27 -9.81
N ARG A 89 0.88 -13.84 -10.97
CA ARG A 89 1.93 -14.20 -11.95
C ARG A 89 2.55 -13.00 -12.63
N GLU A 90 1.76 -11.97 -12.91
CA GLU A 90 2.31 -10.75 -13.51
C GLU A 90 3.12 -9.94 -12.49
N GLU A 91 2.59 -9.81 -11.27
CA GLU A 91 3.33 -9.21 -10.15
C GLU A 91 4.66 -9.94 -9.89
N LEU A 92 4.69 -11.28 -9.93
CA LEU A 92 5.93 -12.05 -9.80
C LEU A 92 6.94 -11.64 -10.88
N ARG A 93 6.53 -11.60 -12.16
CA ARG A 93 7.44 -11.23 -13.27
C ARG A 93 8.01 -9.83 -13.11
N ILE A 94 7.18 -8.87 -12.72
CA ILE A 94 7.62 -7.50 -12.48
C ILE A 94 8.59 -7.48 -11.29
N THR A 95 8.25 -8.16 -10.21
CA THR A 95 9.10 -8.24 -9.01
C THR A 95 10.45 -8.90 -9.30
N GLU A 96 10.48 -9.96 -10.12
CA GLU A 96 11.71 -10.60 -10.60
C GLU A 96 12.58 -9.63 -11.39
N ARG A 97 11.99 -8.90 -12.35
CA ARG A 97 12.70 -7.88 -13.15
C ARG A 97 13.29 -6.79 -12.26
N ILE A 98 12.50 -6.25 -11.34
CA ILE A 98 12.94 -5.24 -10.37
C ILE A 98 14.08 -5.79 -9.51
N THR A 99 13.96 -7.03 -9.05
CA THR A 99 14.98 -7.68 -8.23
C THR A 99 16.29 -7.82 -8.97
N GLN A 100 16.26 -8.17 -10.26
CA GLN A 100 17.43 -8.34 -11.13
C GLN A 100 18.09 -7.01 -11.55
N ALA A 101 17.39 -5.88 -11.44
CA ALA A 101 17.93 -4.55 -11.69
C ALA A 101 18.82 -4.08 -10.52
N HIS A 102 20.08 -4.50 -10.49
CA HIS A 102 21.00 -4.27 -9.36
C HIS A 102 21.81 -2.95 -9.42
N THR A 103 21.68 -2.15 -10.47
CA THR A 103 22.65 -1.09 -10.79
C THR A 103 22.33 0.29 -10.20
N HIS A 104 21.20 0.47 -9.52
CA HIS A 104 20.73 1.78 -9.06
C HIS A 104 20.64 1.87 -7.52
N GLU A 105 21.04 3.00 -6.93
CA GLU A 105 20.97 3.20 -5.46
C GLU A 105 19.55 3.09 -4.91
N GLY A 106 18.55 3.48 -5.70
CA GLY A 106 17.14 3.31 -5.37
C GLY A 106 16.75 1.86 -5.07
N ARG A 107 17.54 0.87 -5.50
CA ARG A 107 17.31 -0.56 -5.25
C ARG A 107 17.19 -0.89 -3.76
N TYR A 108 17.87 -0.15 -2.89
CA TYR A 108 17.78 -0.34 -1.44
C TYR A 108 16.38 -0.02 -0.89
N PHE A 109 15.63 0.87 -1.55
CA PHE A 109 14.30 1.31 -1.12
C PHE A 109 13.16 0.54 -1.81
N VAL A 110 13.47 -0.55 -2.51
CA VAL A 110 12.50 -1.34 -3.25
C VAL A 110 12.57 -2.80 -2.79
N ARG A 111 11.41 -3.43 -2.61
CA ARG A 111 11.31 -4.80 -2.10
C ARG A 111 12.04 -5.81 -2.98
N THR A 112 12.81 -6.69 -2.35
CA THR A 112 13.61 -7.74 -3.01
C THR A 112 12.93 -9.10 -2.91
N LEU A 113 12.63 -9.73 -4.05
CA LEU A 113 12.24 -11.13 -4.07
C LEU A 113 13.44 -12.01 -3.70
N LEU A 114 13.28 -12.85 -2.67
CA LEU A 114 14.32 -13.78 -2.23
C LEU A 114 14.16 -15.15 -2.90
N ASP A 115 12.92 -15.60 -3.05
CA ASP A 115 12.58 -16.89 -3.63
C ASP A 115 11.13 -16.87 -4.13
N SER A 116 10.81 -17.75 -5.06
CA SER A 116 9.43 -17.97 -5.49
C SER A 116 9.21 -19.40 -5.95
N PHE A 117 8.05 -19.96 -5.65
CA PHE A 117 7.70 -21.33 -6.04
C PHE A 117 6.19 -21.55 -6.11
N ASP A 118 5.78 -22.56 -6.87
CA ASP A 118 4.39 -22.99 -6.97
C ASP A 118 4.04 -23.98 -5.85
N LEU A 119 2.86 -23.81 -5.26
CA LEU A 119 2.27 -24.75 -4.31
C LEU A 119 0.95 -25.31 -4.84
N PRO A 120 0.71 -26.62 -4.75
CA PRO A 120 -0.59 -27.21 -5.05
C PRO A 120 -1.59 -26.85 -3.95
N GLY A 121 -2.71 -26.24 -4.33
CA GLY A 121 -3.86 -25.97 -3.46
C GLY A 121 -5.13 -26.62 -4.00
N PRO A 122 -6.23 -26.63 -3.22
CA PRO A 122 -7.48 -27.28 -3.60
C PRO A 122 -8.15 -26.66 -4.84
N HIS A 123 -7.78 -25.42 -5.18
CA HIS A 123 -8.33 -24.69 -6.31
C HIS A 123 -7.30 -24.48 -7.44
N GLY A 124 -6.18 -25.20 -7.42
CA GLY A 124 -5.12 -25.10 -8.42
C GLY A 124 -3.79 -24.70 -7.79
N LYS A 125 -2.84 -24.28 -8.63
CA LYS A 125 -1.51 -23.83 -8.17
C LYS A 125 -1.58 -22.40 -7.63
N HIS A 126 -0.91 -22.17 -6.50
CA HIS A 126 -0.71 -20.85 -5.91
C HIS A 126 0.77 -20.48 -6.00
N VAL A 127 1.07 -19.26 -6.41
CA VAL A 127 2.43 -18.73 -6.38
C VAL A 127 2.74 -18.27 -4.96
N CYS A 128 3.86 -18.75 -4.42
CA CYS A 128 4.46 -18.27 -3.20
C CYS A 128 5.62 -17.34 -3.56
N MET A 129 5.60 -16.11 -3.04
CA MET A 129 6.72 -15.17 -3.12
C MET A 129 7.30 -14.95 -1.73
N VAL A 130 8.62 -15.03 -1.61
CA VAL A 130 9.33 -14.93 -0.34
C VAL A 130 10.17 -13.66 -0.31
N PHE A 131 10.07 -12.93 0.79
CA PHE A 131 10.72 -11.64 0.99
C PHE A 131 11.33 -11.54 2.38
N ASP A 132 12.20 -10.55 2.59
CA ASP A 132 12.54 -10.14 3.94
C ASP A 132 11.30 -9.54 4.64
N PRO A 133 11.17 -9.77 5.96
CA PRO A 133 10.06 -9.26 6.74
C PRO A 133 10.16 -7.74 6.88
N LEU A 134 9.07 -7.07 6.52
CA LEU A 134 8.89 -5.63 6.63
C LEU A 134 7.78 -5.33 7.64
N PHE A 135 7.82 -4.14 8.22
CA PHE A 135 6.86 -3.67 9.19
C PHE A 135 5.98 -2.58 8.59
N ALA A 136 4.67 -2.61 8.82
CA ALA A 136 3.82 -1.52 8.40
C ALA A 136 4.24 -0.22 9.12
N SER A 137 4.49 0.84 8.36
CA SER A 137 4.69 2.17 8.91
C SER A 137 3.41 2.60 9.62
N THR A 138 3.38 2.50 10.95
CA THR A 138 2.51 3.22 11.89
C THR A 138 1.17 3.72 11.33
N LYS A 139 0.28 2.81 10.95
CA LYS A 139 -1.16 3.08 10.80
C LYS A 139 -1.88 3.29 12.14
N ARG A 140 -1.13 3.72 13.16
CA ARG A 140 -1.55 3.74 14.55
C ARG A 140 -0.80 4.72 15.45
N ILE A 141 -0.20 5.75 14.86
CA ILE A 141 0.12 6.96 15.59
C ILE A 141 -0.99 7.95 15.19
N ASP A 142 -1.93 8.09 16.11
CA ASP A 142 -2.95 9.14 16.24
C ASP A 142 -4.08 9.20 15.18
N ASP A 143 -5.21 8.58 15.53
CA ASP A 143 -6.60 8.99 15.27
C ASP A 143 -6.96 9.74 13.96
N TRP A 144 -6.54 9.25 12.80
CA TRP A 144 -7.06 9.71 11.51
C TRP A 144 -8.07 8.69 10.95
N SER A 145 -9.33 8.89 11.35
CA SER A 145 -10.49 8.22 10.79
C SER A 145 -10.87 8.84 9.44
N PHE A 146 -10.19 8.44 8.36
CA PHE A 146 -10.74 8.61 7.01
C PHE A 146 -10.35 7.45 6.09
N GLN A 147 -11.28 7.10 5.22
CA GLN A 147 -11.45 5.79 4.60
C GLN A 147 -10.84 5.77 3.18
N SER A 148 -10.23 4.64 2.77
CA SER A 148 -9.67 4.36 1.41
C SER A 148 -8.38 5.16 1.06
N MET A 149 -7.49 4.89 0.08
CA MET A 149 -7.60 4.34 -1.28
C MET A 149 -6.15 4.19 -1.87
N ALA A 150 -5.88 3.22 -2.77
CA ALA A 150 -4.52 2.73 -3.14
C ALA A 150 -3.99 3.13 -4.54
N ASP A 151 -2.66 3.34 -4.67
CA ASP A 151 -1.78 2.79 -5.75
C ASP A 151 -0.28 3.04 -5.45
N LEU A 152 0.06 4.21 -4.91
CA LEU A 152 1.29 4.43 -4.13
C LEU A 152 0.86 4.92 -2.75
N LYS A 153 0.13 4.12 -2.00
CA LYS A 153 -0.38 4.55 -0.69
C LYS A 153 0.74 4.47 0.34
N SER A 154 0.62 5.17 1.45
CA SER A 154 1.40 4.88 2.67
C SER A 154 1.37 3.39 3.05
N ASP A 155 0.33 2.64 2.64
CA ASP A 155 0.22 1.19 2.77
C ASP A 155 1.20 0.38 1.91
N ASN A 156 1.65 0.93 0.78
CA ASN A 156 2.61 0.30 -0.12
C ASN A 156 4.06 0.66 0.26
N ILE A 157 4.27 1.47 1.31
CA ILE A 157 5.58 1.78 1.88
C ILE A 157 5.69 1.11 3.26
N LEU A 158 6.47 0.03 3.32
CA LEU A 158 6.74 -0.67 4.58
C LEU A 158 8.14 -0.30 5.10
N MET A 159 8.31 -0.37 6.40
CA MET A 159 9.58 -0.09 7.08
C MET A 159 10.40 -1.37 7.20
N ALA A 160 11.66 -1.32 6.79
CA ALA A 160 12.61 -2.39 7.09
C ALA A 160 12.79 -2.53 8.61
N LEU A 161 13.17 -3.72 9.06
CA LEU A 161 13.53 -3.96 10.45
C LEU A 161 15.04 -3.77 10.62
N ARG A 162 15.47 -3.00 11.64
CA ARG A 162 16.89 -2.95 12.03
C ARG A 162 17.28 -4.17 12.85
N ASP A 163 16.35 -4.68 13.64
CA ASP A 163 16.54 -5.80 14.54
C ASP A 163 15.55 -6.92 14.21
N HIS A 164 16.07 -8.02 13.68
CA HIS A 164 15.29 -9.20 13.31
C HIS A 164 15.10 -10.19 14.47
N SER A 165 15.79 -10.01 15.60
CA SER A 165 15.68 -10.93 16.75
C SER A 165 14.25 -10.96 17.32
N MET A 166 13.53 -9.85 17.19
CA MET A 166 12.13 -9.70 17.59
C MET A 166 11.19 -10.66 16.86
N LEU A 167 11.51 -11.04 15.62
CA LEU A 167 10.65 -11.93 14.83
C LEU A 167 10.56 -13.33 15.42
N GLY A 168 11.63 -13.80 16.08
CA GLY A 168 11.61 -15.07 16.80
C GLY A 168 10.59 -15.05 17.93
N LYS A 169 10.48 -13.92 18.65
CA LYS A 169 9.48 -13.74 19.71
C LYS A 169 8.06 -13.75 19.15
N VAL A 170 7.82 -13.01 18.07
CA VAL A 170 6.52 -12.97 17.39
C VAL A 170 6.05 -14.36 16.98
N ILE A 171 6.95 -15.13 16.39
CA ILE A 171 6.71 -16.52 16.01
C ILE A 171 6.39 -17.35 17.24
N GLN A 172 7.19 -17.21 18.30
CA GLN A 172 7.00 -17.97 19.53
C GLN A 172 5.66 -17.66 20.18
N ASP A 173 5.30 -16.38 20.36
CA ASP A 173 4.00 -16.08 20.95
C ASP A 173 2.82 -16.35 20.00
N GLU A 174 2.98 -16.49 18.68
CA GLU A 174 1.91 -17.00 17.80
C GLU A 174 1.73 -18.53 17.93
N ILE A 175 2.80 -19.26 18.28
CA ILE A 175 2.75 -20.69 18.58
C ILE A 175 2.16 -20.94 19.98
N GLU A 176 2.60 -20.16 20.97
CA GLU A 176 2.18 -20.32 22.37
C GLU A 176 0.78 -19.74 22.63
N ASP A 177 0.46 -18.60 22.02
CA ASP A 177 -0.80 -17.87 22.19
C ASP A 177 -1.31 -17.37 20.83
N PRO A 178 -1.86 -18.26 19.98
CA PRO A 178 -2.31 -17.90 18.64
C PRO A 178 -3.41 -16.84 18.70
N LEU A 179 -3.34 -15.86 17.78
CA LEU A 179 -4.41 -14.88 17.68
C LEU A 179 -5.75 -15.56 17.32
N PRO A 180 -6.89 -14.93 17.65
CA PRO A 180 -8.18 -15.50 17.33
C PRO A 180 -8.32 -15.94 15.88
N GLN A 181 -8.82 -17.15 15.68
CA GLN A 181 -8.99 -17.73 14.35
C GLN A 181 -10.48 -17.88 14.04
N ARG A 182 -10.82 -17.69 12.76
CA ARG A 182 -12.15 -18.03 12.25
C ARG A 182 -12.08 -19.39 11.56
N ILE A 183 -12.74 -20.37 12.17
CA ILE A 183 -12.80 -21.74 11.66
C ILE A 183 -14.06 -21.88 10.80
N LEU A 184 -13.86 -22.21 9.52
CA LEU A 184 -14.92 -22.55 8.56
C LEU A 184 -14.86 -24.05 8.24
N LYS A 185 -15.86 -24.57 7.53
CA LYS A 185 -15.94 -26.00 7.20
C LYS A 185 -14.76 -26.48 6.33
N ASP A 186 -14.27 -25.62 5.45
CA ASP A 186 -13.27 -25.91 4.42
C ASP A 186 -11.89 -25.25 4.68
N ARG A 187 -11.82 -24.24 5.56
CA ARG A 187 -10.61 -23.45 5.80
C ARG A 187 -10.59 -22.79 7.17
N THR A 188 -9.41 -22.37 7.59
CA THR A 188 -9.21 -21.51 8.76
C THR A 188 -8.66 -20.17 8.30
N ILE A 189 -9.21 -19.08 8.82
CA ILE A 189 -8.73 -17.73 8.58
C ILE A 189 -8.09 -17.25 9.86
N HIS A 190 -6.81 -16.93 9.76
CA HIS A 190 -5.97 -16.52 10.87
C HIS A 190 -5.89 -15.00 10.88
N LEU A 191 -6.09 -14.37 12.04
CA LEU A 191 -5.79 -12.96 12.18
C LEU A 191 -4.28 -12.71 12.12
N SER A 192 -3.88 -11.64 11.46
CA SER A 192 -2.48 -11.25 11.40
C SER A 192 -2.07 -10.50 12.65
N ARG A 193 -0.99 -10.96 13.29
CA ARG A 193 -0.37 -10.25 14.40
C ARG A 193 0.41 -9.06 13.86
N ASN A 194 -0.22 -7.89 13.82
CA ASN A 194 0.39 -6.69 13.25
C ASN A 194 1.06 -5.78 14.29
N ASN A 195 0.92 -6.07 15.58
CA ASN A 195 1.53 -5.31 16.67
C ASN A 195 2.64 -6.12 17.35
N PHE A 196 3.87 -5.97 16.87
CA PHE A 196 5.03 -6.68 17.43
C PHE A 196 5.72 -5.92 18.58
N GLY A 197 5.05 -4.92 19.18
CA GLY A 197 5.62 -4.10 20.25
C GLY A 197 6.81 -3.23 19.81
N PHE A 198 6.85 -2.85 18.52
CA PHE A 198 7.97 -2.10 17.95
C PHE A 198 8.08 -0.69 18.53
N GLN A 199 9.30 -0.32 18.90
CA GLN A 199 9.67 1.06 19.16
C GLN A 199 10.20 1.69 17.87
N ALA A 200 9.84 2.95 17.62
CA ALA A 200 10.25 3.67 16.41
C ALA A 200 11.75 3.61 16.11
N ARG A 201 12.60 3.55 17.16
CA ARG A 201 14.07 3.44 17.03
C ARG A 201 14.56 2.17 16.31
N ASN A 202 13.73 1.13 16.26
CA ASN A 202 14.05 -0.16 15.62
C ASN A 202 13.60 -0.21 14.14
N LEU A 203 12.93 0.84 13.64
CA LEU A 203 12.52 0.95 12.24
C LEU A 203 13.71 1.37 11.37
N GLY A 204 13.89 0.66 10.28
CA GLY A 204 14.91 0.89 9.28
C GLY A 204 14.47 1.89 8.23
N ARG A 205 14.98 1.70 7.02
CA ARG A 205 14.59 2.50 5.84
C ARG A 205 13.17 2.17 5.37
N PRO A 206 12.46 3.12 4.73
CA PRO A 206 11.24 2.81 4.00
C PRO A 206 11.56 1.93 2.78
N VAL A 207 10.60 1.08 2.40
CA VAL A 207 10.70 0.12 1.30
C VAL A 207 9.38 0.13 0.54
N ILE A 208 9.44 0.43 -0.75
CA ILE A 208 8.31 0.33 -1.68
C ILE A 208 8.00 -1.15 -1.91
N THR A 209 6.73 -1.49 -1.76
CA THR A 209 6.18 -2.84 -1.86
C THR A 209 4.93 -2.84 -2.74
N ASP A 210 4.39 -4.03 -2.99
CA ASP A 210 3.16 -4.25 -3.76
C ASP A 210 3.23 -3.72 -5.20
N PHE A 211 3.76 -4.56 -6.09
CA PHE A 211 3.88 -4.25 -7.51
C PHE A 211 2.71 -4.82 -8.32
N GLY A 212 1.58 -5.16 -7.68
CA GLY A 212 0.44 -5.81 -8.33
C GLY A 212 -0.21 -4.97 -9.42
N LEU A 213 -0.07 -3.64 -9.34
CA LEU A 213 -0.60 -2.67 -10.31
C LEU A 213 0.51 -1.99 -11.12
N SER A 214 1.77 -2.40 -10.94
CA SER A 214 2.89 -1.86 -11.72
C SER A 214 2.78 -2.28 -13.18
N VAL A 215 3.27 -1.43 -14.08
CA VAL A 215 3.36 -1.71 -15.51
C VAL A 215 4.74 -1.33 -16.05
N SER A 216 5.15 -1.94 -17.15
CA SER A 216 6.41 -1.60 -17.81
C SER A 216 6.33 -0.22 -18.44
N GLY A 217 7.29 0.66 -18.16
CA GLY A 217 7.37 1.98 -18.80
C GLY A 217 7.74 1.91 -20.28
N ASP A 218 8.40 0.84 -20.70
CA ASP A 218 8.76 0.59 -22.11
C ASP A 218 7.55 0.18 -22.97
N GLU A 219 6.45 -0.26 -22.34
CA GLU A 219 5.24 -0.73 -23.02
C GLU A 219 4.21 0.41 -23.22
N GLY A 220 4.70 1.63 -23.46
CA GLY A 220 3.90 2.85 -23.55
C GLY A 220 3.44 3.23 -24.96
N PRO A 221 2.39 4.07 -25.07
CA PRO A 221 1.85 4.90 -23.99
C PRO A 221 0.60 4.31 -23.30
N HIS A 222 0.54 4.40 -21.96
CA HIS A 222 -0.53 3.80 -21.13
C HIS A 222 -1.76 4.70 -21.01
N ARG A 223 -2.95 4.11 -20.92
CA ARG A 223 -4.24 4.84 -20.87
C ARG A 223 -5.25 4.29 -19.87
N HIS A 224 -4.92 3.22 -19.16
CA HIS A 224 -5.81 2.65 -18.16
C HIS A 224 -5.86 3.56 -16.92
N SER A 225 -6.91 3.40 -16.12
CA SER A 225 -7.03 4.14 -14.86
C SER A 225 -5.99 3.62 -13.89
N ILE A 226 -5.20 4.54 -13.33
CA ILE A 226 -4.28 4.34 -12.23
C ILE A 226 -4.60 5.35 -11.14
N GLN A 227 -3.96 5.17 -9.99
CA GLN A 227 -4.01 6.10 -8.86
C GLN A 227 -5.39 6.18 -8.19
N PRO A 228 -5.41 6.30 -6.86
CA PRO A 228 -6.63 6.63 -6.16
C PRO A 228 -7.08 8.05 -6.51
N ASN A 229 -8.37 8.30 -6.31
CA ASN A 229 -9.03 9.51 -6.78
C ASN A 229 -8.32 10.80 -6.37
N GLU A 230 -7.88 10.92 -5.12
CA GLU A 230 -7.23 12.11 -4.55
C GLU A 230 -5.78 12.33 -5.01
N PHE A 231 -5.11 11.29 -5.52
CA PHE A 231 -3.71 11.35 -5.96
C PHE A 231 -3.58 11.30 -7.48
N ARG A 232 -4.72 11.30 -8.18
CA ARG A 232 -4.78 11.05 -9.62
C ARG A 232 -4.22 12.24 -10.38
N ALA A 233 -3.23 11.98 -11.23
CA ALA A 233 -2.60 12.98 -12.07
C ALA A 233 -3.57 13.55 -13.11
N PRO A 234 -3.41 14.82 -13.54
CA PRO A 234 -4.32 15.47 -14.47
C PRO A 234 -4.45 14.72 -15.79
N GLU A 235 -3.36 14.17 -16.33
CA GLU A 235 -3.38 13.36 -17.55
C GLU A 235 -4.24 12.09 -17.40
N VAL A 236 -4.29 11.50 -16.20
CA VAL A 236 -5.11 10.32 -15.91
C VAL A 236 -6.58 10.73 -15.75
N ILE A 237 -6.88 11.85 -15.07
CA ILE A 237 -8.25 12.36 -14.91
C ILE A 237 -8.88 12.63 -16.28
N ILE A 238 -8.15 13.32 -17.18
CA ILE A 238 -8.67 13.64 -18.52
C ILE A 238 -8.54 12.47 -19.52
N GLY A 239 -8.02 11.32 -19.08
CA GLY A 239 -7.86 10.12 -19.93
C GLY A 239 -6.90 10.34 -21.11
N ALA A 240 -5.89 11.19 -20.92
CA ALA A 240 -4.73 11.27 -21.79
C ALA A 240 -3.79 10.10 -21.50
N SER A 241 -2.86 9.86 -22.42
CA SER A 241 -1.85 8.85 -22.16
C SER A 241 -0.82 9.32 -21.15
N TRP A 242 -0.38 8.42 -20.28
CA TRP A 242 0.56 8.71 -19.21
C TRP A 242 1.81 7.82 -19.26
N SER A 243 2.84 8.25 -18.53
CA SER A 243 4.12 7.56 -18.34
C SER A 243 4.61 7.84 -16.91
N TYR A 244 5.93 7.79 -16.67
CA TYR A 244 6.55 8.03 -15.36
C TYR A 244 6.14 9.35 -14.69
N SER A 245 5.75 10.37 -15.47
CA SER A 245 5.27 11.66 -14.95
C SER A 245 4.10 11.53 -13.99
N ALA A 246 3.19 10.60 -14.25
CA ALA A 246 2.02 10.39 -13.38
C ALA A 246 2.46 9.96 -11.97
N VAL A 247 3.52 9.15 -11.85
CA VAL A 247 4.05 8.70 -10.55
C VAL A 247 4.63 9.86 -9.75
N MET A 248 5.23 10.86 -10.41
CA MET A 248 5.78 12.05 -9.73
C MET A 248 4.69 12.87 -9.05
N VAL A 249 3.50 12.95 -9.65
CA VAL A 249 2.36 13.62 -9.01
C VAL A 249 2.01 12.95 -7.69
N CYS A 250 1.95 11.61 -7.63
CA CYS A 250 1.75 10.92 -6.35
C CYS A 250 2.86 11.22 -5.35
N TYR A 251 4.13 11.23 -5.79
CA TYR A 251 5.27 11.53 -4.92
C TYR A 251 5.18 12.94 -4.31
N ASP A 252 4.82 13.93 -5.11
CA ASP A 252 4.66 15.32 -4.67
C ASP A 252 3.55 15.46 -3.63
N HIS A 253 2.43 14.74 -3.79
CA HIS A 253 1.38 14.68 -2.77
C HIS A 253 1.90 14.13 -1.44
N HIS A 254 2.68 13.05 -1.48
CA HIS A 254 3.22 12.44 -0.26
C HIS A 254 4.18 13.38 0.46
N ILE A 255 5.06 14.07 -0.27
CA ILE A 255 5.92 15.10 0.34
C ILE A 255 5.06 16.18 0.97
N TRP A 256 4.05 16.67 0.25
CA TRP A 256 3.19 17.73 0.73
C TRP A 256 2.43 17.33 2.00
N GLU A 257 1.81 16.16 2.01
CA GLU A 257 1.10 15.62 3.18
C GLU A 257 2.06 15.48 4.38
N LEU A 258 3.27 14.98 4.16
CA LEU A 258 4.29 14.86 5.21
C LEU A 258 4.73 16.21 5.79
N LEU A 259 4.77 17.26 4.97
CA LEU A 259 5.21 18.60 5.38
C LEU A 259 4.07 19.43 5.99
N CYS A 260 2.86 19.29 5.46
CA CYS A 260 1.72 20.17 5.74
C CYS A 260 0.63 19.51 6.59
N GLY A 261 0.63 18.17 6.69
CA GLY A 261 -0.38 17.40 7.42
C GLY A 261 -1.73 17.25 6.72
N ALA A 262 -1.86 17.73 5.48
CA ALA A 262 -3.02 17.58 4.60
C ALA A 262 -2.54 17.54 3.15
N GLY A 263 -3.28 16.89 2.26
CA GLY A 263 -3.00 16.81 0.83
C GLY A 263 -3.15 18.16 0.12
N PRO A 264 -2.41 18.39 -1.00
CA PRO A 264 -2.43 19.66 -1.72
C PRO A 264 -3.77 19.97 -2.39
N PHE A 265 -4.62 18.96 -2.59
CA PHE A 265 -5.93 19.08 -3.23
C PHE A 265 -7.08 18.64 -2.31
N ASP A 266 -6.81 18.50 -1.01
CA ASP A 266 -7.84 18.17 -0.03
C ASP A 266 -8.85 19.32 0.05
N TYR A 267 -10.11 19.00 -0.21
CA TYR A 267 -11.19 19.98 -0.05
C TYR A 267 -11.59 20.07 1.42
N SER A 268 -11.83 21.29 1.88
CA SER A 268 -12.74 21.55 3.00
C SER A 268 -14.16 21.20 2.54
N THR A 269 -14.49 19.92 2.44
CA THR A 269 -15.85 19.48 2.20
C THR A 269 -16.42 18.79 3.42
N SER A 270 -17.72 18.98 3.62
CA SER A 270 -18.50 18.23 4.59
C SER A 270 -18.24 16.72 4.45
N PRO A 271 -18.32 15.94 5.54
CA PRO A 271 -18.04 14.49 5.55
C PRO A 271 -18.77 13.67 4.48
N ASP A 272 -19.85 14.21 3.90
CA ASP A 272 -20.70 13.55 2.90
C ASP A 272 -20.37 13.88 1.44
N ALA A 273 -19.37 14.73 1.15
CA ALA A 273 -19.09 15.10 -0.24
C ALA A 273 -18.33 13.97 -0.96
N SER A 274 -18.97 13.39 -1.97
CA SER A 274 -18.34 12.43 -2.86
C SER A 274 -17.28 13.09 -3.74
N TYR A 275 -16.23 12.33 -4.05
CA TYR A 275 -15.19 12.73 -5.00
C TYR A 275 -15.79 13.08 -6.38
N SER A 276 -15.28 14.14 -6.99
CA SER A 276 -15.59 14.56 -8.36
C SER A 276 -14.30 14.90 -9.10
N GLU A 277 -14.15 14.38 -10.32
CA GLU A 277 -13.02 14.69 -11.22
C GLU A 277 -12.95 16.19 -11.54
N GLU A 278 -14.10 16.84 -11.68
CA GLU A 278 -14.23 18.28 -11.96
C GLU A 278 -13.74 19.12 -10.77
N LYS A 279 -14.14 18.77 -9.55
CA LYS A 279 -13.60 19.44 -8.35
C LYS A 279 -12.09 19.25 -8.31
N HIS A 280 -11.61 18.01 -8.42
CA HIS A 280 -10.17 17.69 -8.41
C HIS A 280 -9.37 18.57 -9.38
N LEU A 281 -9.80 18.63 -10.64
CA LEU A 281 -9.17 19.50 -11.64
C LEU A 281 -9.23 20.97 -11.25
N ALA A 282 -10.32 21.46 -10.65
CA ALA A 282 -10.42 22.86 -10.22
C ALA A 282 -9.38 23.22 -9.15
N SER A 283 -9.10 22.36 -8.16
CA SER A 283 -8.01 22.60 -7.19
C SER A 283 -6.62 22.50 -7.81
N MET A 284 -6.42 21.60 -8.77
CA MET A 284 -5.16 21.61 -9.53
C MET A 284 -5.00 22.95 -10.28
N ILE A 285 -6.06 23.42 -10.94
CA ILE A 285 -6.05 24.67 -11.70
C ILE A 285 -5.79 25.87 -10.79
N SER A 286 -6.38 25.93 -9.59
CA SER A 286 -6.15 27.04 -8.66
C SER A 286 -4.70 27.11 -8.17
N LEU A 287 -4.06 25.95 -7.94
CA LEU A 287 -2.71 25.89 -7.39
C LEU A 287 -1.61 26.04 -8.45
N ILE A 288 -1.76 25.37 -9.59
CA ILE A 288 -0.69 25.25 -10.61
C ILE A 288 -1.10 25.69 -12.02
N GLY A 289 -2.33 26.15 -12.21
CA GLY A 289 -2.86 26.56 -13.51
C GLY A 289 -3.43 25.39 -14.34
N PRO A 290 -4.04 25.69 -15.50
CA PRO A 290 -4.69 24.68 -16.32
C PRO A 290 -3.70 23.76 -17.05
N PRO A 291 -4.10 22.49 -17.30
CA PRO A 291 -3.50 21.64 -18.33
C PRO A 291 -3.26 22.38 -19.65
N SER A 292 -2.18 22.03 -20.36
CA SER A 292 -1.95 22.56 -21.71
C SER A 292 -3.03 22.08 -22.69
N ASP A 293 -3.32 22.89 -23.71
CA ASP A 293 -4.30 22.55 -24.75
C ASP A 293 -3.97 21.22 -25.46
N ASP A 294 -2.69 20.97 -25.72
CA ASP A 294 -2.23 19.70 -26.30
C ASP A 294 -2.61 18.50 -25.41
N MET A 295 -2.41 18.62 -24.09
CA MET A 295 -2.75 17.57 -23.15
C MET A 295 -4.27 17.35 -23.09
N ILE A 296 -5.05 18.43 -23.08
CA ILE A 296 -6.53 18.38 -23.11
C ILE A 296 -7.01 17.68 -24.38
N MET A 297 -6.45 18.01 -25.54
CA MET A 297 -6.83 17.46 -26.85
C MET A 297 -6.48 15.98 -26.99
N ARG A 298 -5.37 15.53 -26.39
CA ARG A 298 -5.00 14.10 -26.35
C ARG A 298 -5.84 13.27 -25.37
N GLY A 299 -6.54 13.94 -24.45
CA GLY A 299 -7.38 13.34 -23.42
C GLY A 299 -8.74 12.86 -23.93
N SER A 300 -9.03 11.57 -23.79
CA SER A 300 -10.34 11.00 -24.15
C SER A 300 -11.52 11.63 -23.38
N LYS A 301 -11.27 12.13 -22.18
CA LYS A 301 -12.23 12.84 -21.32
C LYS A 301 -12.01 14.37 -21.28
N GLY A 302 -11.06 14.92 -22.04
CA GLY A 302 -10.73 16.35 -22.01
C GLY A 302 -11.94 17.24 -22.28
N ARG A 303 -12.74 16.89 -23.30
CA ARG A 303 -13.98 17.61 -23.66
C ARG A 303 -15.09 17.57 -22.60
N ARG A 304 -15.00 16.68 -21.60
CA ARG A 304 -15.96 16.68 -20.48
C ARG A 304 -15.71 17.88 -19.56
N CYS A 305 -14.44 18.20 -19.33
CA CYS A 305 -14.02 19.23 -18.37
C CYS A 305 -13.63 20.56 -19.01
N PHE A 306 -13.23 20.55 -20.29
CA PHE A 306 -12.74 21.71 -21.01
C PHE A 306 -13.57 21.95 -22.29
N ASN A 307 -13.74 23.22 -22.67
CA ASN A 307 -14.41 23.61 -23.91
C ASN A 307 -13.44 23.59 -25.11
N ASP A 308 -13.94 23.88 -26.32
CA ASP A 308 -13.13 23.85 -27.55
C ASP A 308 -12.04 24.94 -27.59
N HIS A 309 -12.01 25.85 -26.61
CA HIS A 309 -11.01 26.93 -26.48
C HIS A 309 -10.00 26.63 -25.37
N GLY A 310 -9.99 25.40 -24.82
CA GLY A 310 -9.10 25.01 -23.72
C GLY A 310 -9.52 25.53 -22.35
N HIS A 311 -10.65 26.23 -22.24
CA HIS A 311 -11.10 26.78 -20.96
C HIS A 311 -11.85 25.73 -20.15
N PHE A 312 -11.59 25.73 -18.84
CA PHE A 312 -12.30 24.88 -17.88
C PHE A 312 -13.78 25.26 -17.82
N LYS A 313 -14.67 24.26 -17.92
CA LYS A 313 -16.13 24.46 -18.00
C LYS A 313 -16.79 24.84 -16.68
N TYR A 314 -16.09 24.69 -15.56
CA TYR A 314 -16.64 24.89 -14.21
C TYR A 314 -15.83 25.93 -13.43
N PRO A 315 -15.75 27.19 -13.90
CA PRO A 315 -14.95 28.23 -13.25
C PRO A 315 -15.36 28.47 -11.79
N ASP A 316 -16.64 28.29 -11.45
CA ASP A 316 -17.18 28.46 -10.09
C ASP A 316 -16.60 27.47 -9.07
N LEU A 317 -15.97 26.38 -9.53
CA LEU A 317 -15.30 25.41 -8.65
C LEU A 317 -13.87 25.81 -8.28
N ILE A 318 -13.27 26.77 -9.01
CA ILE A 318 -11.90 27.22 -8.75
C ILE A 318 -11.92 28.15 -7.54
N GLN A 319 -11.40 27.67 -6.41
CA GLN A 319 -11.24 28.49 -5.21
C GLN A 319 -10.08 29.47 -5.41
N THR A 320 -10.29 30.74 -5.06
CA THR A 320 -9.30 31.82 -5.13
C THR A 320 -8.74 32.14 -3.74
#